data_AF-A0A8C6PHF4-F1
#
_entry.id   AF-A0A8C6PHF4-F1
#
_cell.length_a   1.000
_cell.length_b   1.000
_cell.length_c   1.000
_cell.angle_alpha   90.00
_cell.angle_beta   90.00
_cell.angle_gamma   90.00
#
_symmetry.space_group_name_H-M   'P 1'
#
loop_
_entity.id
_entity.type
_entity.pdbx_description
1 polymer ?
#
loop_
_entity_poly.entity_id
_entity_poly.type
_entity_poly.pdbx_seq_one_letter_code
_entity_poly.pdbx_strand_id
1 'polypeptide(L)'
;MSSHDGEDTAEQTSNVSTPEETDSAIITVYIGATVPTGFEHTAAEEVQEKIGVDARISKDRGRIYFPISTDKLFQVHRLRSVDNLFVVVEEYDHYQFKESKEETLMELQQLASKLPWSNALKVWELNRSLKKKKGHRKGGNSTRVKPDSEASVADTRQQELPRETSPAGGDAKTESVADPESCQQDSEEALPEARLIKFRVTCNRAGDKHSFSSNEAARDFGGAVQEFFQWKADMTKFDIEVLLNIHNEEVVVGIALTEESLHRRNISHFGPTTLRSTLCYGMLRLCKPQVSDVILDPMCGTGAIPLEGAIEFNSSFYVAGDNNDMAVNRTVNNVSHIQKRRADKGSSSGLPIDTVQWDVCNLPIKTSSVDIIITDMPFGKRMGSRKKNWDLYPSCLREMARVCRPGSGKAVLLTQDKKCFAKAVSQMGGLWRKVLTVWVNVGGLHAGVYLLKRTAAVFGQTPEDVRQPRGMAEKDPMKSFPPPLQS
;
A
#
# COMPACT_ATOMS: atom_id res chain seq x y z
N MET A 1 34.39 -25.61 78.10
CA MET A 1 34.45 -24.30 77.44
C MET A 1 33.23 -24.27 76.54
N SER A 2 32.09 -23.68 76.89
CA SER A 2 31.85 -22.45 77.68
C SER A 2 32.53 -21.22 77.03
N SER A 3 31.87 -20.06 76.88
CA SER A 3 30.52 -19.66 77.35
C SER A 3 29.81 -18.77 76.31
N HIS A 4 28.53 -18.46 76.54
CA HIS A 4 27.80 -17.41 75.81
C HIS A 4 28.17 -15.98 76.28
N ASP A 5 27.46 -15.02 75.67
CA ASP A 5 27.08 -13.68 76.15
C ASP A 5 27.72 -12.52 75.34
N GLY A 6 26.95 -11.56 74.80
CA GLY A 6 25.49 -11.48 74.70
C GLY A 6 25.01 -10.14 74.10
N GLU A 7 23.84 -10.16 73.44
CA GLU A 7 22.96 -9.01 73.11
C GLU A 7 23.58 -7.85 72.25
N ASP A 8 22.83 -6.94 71.60
CA ASP A 8 21.43 -6.53 71.79
C ASP A 8 20.73 -6.13 70.45
N THR A 9 19.45 -5.79 70.58
CA THR A 9 18.45 -5.20 69.66
C THR A 9 18.86 -3.93 68.90
N ALA A 10 18.06 -3.37 67.97
CA ALA A 10 17.14 -3.88 66.94
C ALA A 10 16.50 -2.65 66.24
N GLU A 11 16.20 -2.70 64.92
CA GLU A 11 15.20 -1.79 64.36
C GLU A 11 14.57 -2.32 63.06
N GLN A 12 13.25 -2.18 62.91
CA GLN A 12 12.52 -2.50 61.68
C GLN A 12 12.31 -1.22 60.87
N THR A 13 12.79 -1.18 59.62
CA THR A 13 12.37 -0.18 58.63
C THR A 13 11.69 -0.86 57.46
N SER A 14 10.36 -0.87 57.48
CA SER A 14 9.55 -1.26 56.33
C SER A 14 9.73 -0.22 55.21
N ASN A 15 10.08 -0.66 54.00
CA ASN A 15 10.11 0.22 52.85
C ASN A 15 9.51 -0.44 51.60
N VAL A 16 8.27 -0.03 51.36
CA VAL A 16 7.60 0.18 50.06
C VAL A 16 7.95 -0.82 48.94
N SER A 17 6.97 -1.67 48.63
CA SER A 17 6.88 -2.42 47.38
C SER A 17 7.08 -1.51 46.16
N THR A 18 8.10 -1.79 45.35
CA THR A 18 8.15 -1.31 43.97
C THR A 18 6.92 -1.82 43.19
N PRO A 19 6.30 -0.99 42.32
CA PRO A 19 5.11 -1.41 41.59
C PRO A 19 5.44 -2.58 40.67
N GLU A 20 4.50 -3.52 40.55
CA GLU A 20 4.66 -4.77 39.81
C GLU A 20 5.00 -4.49 38.33
N GLU A 21 6.13 -5.03 37.86
CA GLU A 21 6.27 -5.30 36.43
C GLU A 21 5.21 -6.34 36.06
N THR A 22 4.11 -5.88 35.46
CA THR A 22 3.01 -6.75 35.04
C THR A 22 3.55 -7.82 34.08
N ASP A 23 3.67 -9.05 34.58
CA ASP A 23 4.17 -10.19 33.81
C ASP A 23 3.23 -10.45 32.63
N SER A 24 3.61 -9.87 31.49
CA SER A 24 2.79 -9.82 30.29
C SER A 24 2.88 -11.13 29.50
N ALA A 25 2.63 -12.24 30.21
CA ALA A 25 2.75 -13.64 29.80
C ALA A 25 2.62 -13.81 28.28
N ILE A 26 3.71 -14.28 27.66
CA ILE A 26 3.88 -14.30 26.20
C ILE A 26 2.89 -15.31 25.61
N ILE A 27 1.84 -14.80 24.97
CA ILE A 27 0.86 -15.62 24.28
C ILE A 27 1.21 -15.72 22.79
N THR A 28 0.92 -16.87 22.20
CA THR A 28 0.95 -17.06 20.75
C THR A 28 -0.46 -16.91 20.20
N VAL A 29 -0.63 -16.11 19.16
CA VAL A 29 -1.90 -15.90 18.44
C VAL A 29 -1.70 -15.98 16.94
N TYR A 30 -2.77 -16.22 16.17
CA TYR A 30 -2.71 -16.10 14.72
C TYR A 30 -2.93 -14.67 14.26
N ILE A 31 -2.08 -14.20 13.36
CA ILE A 31 -2.28 -12.97 12.58
C ILE A 31 -2.81 -13.34 11.20
N GLY A 32 -3.93 -12.75 10.82
CA GLY A 32 -4.36 -12.67 9.43
C GLY A 32 -3.84 -11.38 8.79
N ALA A 33 -3.33 -11.49 7.57
CA ALA A 33 -2.85 -10.35 6.80
C ALA A 33 -3.42 -10.35 5.38
N THR A 34 -3.98 -9.22 4.94
CA THR A 34 -4.40 -9.04 3.54
C THR A 34 -3.19 -8.64 2.70
N VAL A 35 -3.02 -9.22 1.52
CA VAL A 35 -1.87 -9.01 0.63
C VAL A 35 -2.34 -8.73 -0.81
N PRO A 36 -1.53 -8.06 -1.66
CA PRO A 36 -1.83 -7.93 -3.08
C PRO A 36 -2.03 -9.29 -3.75
N THR A 37 -3.22 -9.52 -4.30
CA THR A 37 -3.61 -10.73 -5.04
C THR A 37 -2.53 -11.17 -6.02
N GLY A 38 -1.96 -12.37 -5.85
CA GLY A 38 -0.84 -12.91 -6.63
C GLY A 38 0.52 -12.88 -5.94
N PHE A 39 0.67 -12.14 -4.84
CA PHE A 39 1.90 -12.08 -4.05
C PHE A 39 1.78 -12.81 -2.69
N GLU A 40 0.83 -13.73 -2.56
CA GLU A 40 0.61 -14.52 -1.34
C GLU A 40 1.86 -15.31 -0.94
N HIS A 41 2.50 -16.00 -1.89
CA HIS A 41 3.77 -16.70 -1.67
C HIS A 41 4.91 -15.73 -1.31
N THR A 42 4.99 -14.57 -1.96
CA THR A 42 6.02 -13.56 -1.68
C THR A 42 5.85 -12.94 -0.29
N ALA A 43 4.62 -12.85 0.21
CA ALA A 43 4.34 -12.43 1.57
C ALA A 43 4.68 -13.52 2.59
N ALA A 44 4.38 -14.78 2.30
CA ALA A 44 4.79 -15.91 3.12
C ALA A 44 6.33 -16.03 3.22
N GLU A 45 7.06 -15.86 2.11
CA GLU A 45 8.52 -15.77 2.13
C GLU A 45 9.02 -14.62 3.04
N GLU A 46 8.39 -13.44 3.00
CA GLU A 46 8.78 -12.30 3.84
C GLU A 46 8.54 -12.58 5.33
N VAL A 47 7.42 -13.21 5.67
CA VAL A 47 7.11 -13.61 7.06
C VAL A 47 8.14 -14.61 7.56
N GLN A 48 8.45 -15.65 6.79
CA GLN A 48 9.47 -16.63 7.18
C GLN A 48 10.86 -15.99 7.33
N GLU A 49 11.25 -15.09 6.43
CA GLU A 49 12.54 -14.37 6.47
C GLU A 49 12.66 -13.40 7.65
N LYS A 50 11.59 -12.67 8.01
CA LYS A 50 11.66 -11.57 8.98
C LYS A 50 11.16 -11.90 10.38
N ILE A 51 10.38 -12.97 10.53
CA ILE A 51 9.74 -13.38 11.80
C ILE A 51 10.18 -14.80 12.21
N GLY A 52 10.53 -15.65 11.23
CA GLY A 52 10.94 -17.05 11.46
C GLY A 52 9.75 -17.98 11.75
N VAL A 53 8.64 -17.80 11.03
CA VAL A 53 7.43 -18.65 11.11
C VAL A 53 6.85 -18.88 9.71
N ASP A 54 6.37 -20.10 9.46
CA ASP A 54 5.66 -20.41 8.22
C ASP A 54 4.28 -19.76 8.18
N ALA A 55 3.87 -19.28 7.00
CA ALA A 55 2.56 -18.68 6.79
C ALA A 55 1.67 -19.57 5.91
N ARG A 56 0.51 -19.96 6.44
CA ARG A 56 -0.57 -20.61 5.70
C ARG A 56 -1.17 -19.59 4.73
N ILE A 57 -1.02 -19.82 3.44
CA ILE A 57 -1.75 -19.08 2.40
C ILE A 57 -3.21 -19.54 2.45
N SER A 58 -4.15 -18.60 2.41
CA SER A 58 -5.58 -18.90 2.41
C SER A 58 -6.00 -19.62 1.11
N LYS A 59 -7.09 -20.39 1.14
CA LYS A 59 -7.77 -20.83 -0.09
C LYS A 59 -8.21 -19.61 -0.92
N ASP A 60 -8.46 -18.49 -0.24
CA ASP A 60 -8.79 -17.19 -0.78
C ASP A 60 -7.55 -16.40 -1.24
N ARG A 61 -7.59 -15.89 -2.47
CA ARG A 61 -6.48 -15.07 -3.01
C ARG A 61 -6.44 -13.71 -2.33
N GLY A 62 -5.27 -13.30 -1.85
CA GLY A 62 -5.07 -12.03 -1.15
C GLY A 62 -5.11 -12.10 0.39
N ARG A 63 -5.05 -13.29 1.01
CA ARG A 63 -4.80 -13.42 2.46
C ARG A 63 -3.72 -14.46 2.80
N ILE A 64 -2.97 -14.19 3.86
CA ILE A 64 -2.08 -15.16 4.54
C ILE A 64 -2.35 -15.15 6.05
N TYR A 65 -2.04 -16.26 6.73
CA TYR A 65 -2.22 -16.46 8.16
C TYR A 65 -0.96 -17.08 8.77
N PHE A 66 -0.48 -16.55 9.90
CA PHE A 66 0.73 -17.05 10.58
C PHE A 66 0.66 -16.85 12.10
N PRO A 67 1.28 -17.73 12.90
CA PRO A 67 1.38 -17.54 14.34
C PRO A 67 2.39 -16.43 14.69
N ILE A 68 2.11 -15.66 15.74
CA ILE A 68 3.04 -14.68 16.32
C ILE A 68 2.99 -14.76 17.84
N SER A 69 4.15 -14.62 18.48
CA SER A 69 4.27 -14.39 19.92
C SER A 69 4.20 -12.88 20.22
N THR A 70 3.64 -12.48 21.37
CA THR A 70 3.38 -11.06 21.67
C THR A 70 4.62 -10.16 21.70
N ASP A 71 5.80 -10.70 22.01
CA ASP A 71 7.09 -10.01 21.93
C ASP A 71 7.45 -9.62 20.48
N LYS A 72 7.12 -10.47 19.50
CA LYS A 72 7.38 -10.22 18.07
C LYS A 72 6.33 -9.34 17.39
N LEU A 73 5.25 -8.94 18.07
CA LEU A 73 4.13 -8.18 17.50
C LEU A 73 4.56 -6.89 16.76
N PHE A 74 5.62 -6.21 17.21
CA PHE A 74 6.16 -5.02 16.55
C PHE A 74 6.80 -5.31 15.17
N GLN A 75 7.26 -6.54 14.92
CA GLN A 75 7.89 -6.97 13.67
C GLN A 75 6.86 -7.06 12.54
N VAL A 76 5.63 -7.45 12.87
CA VAL A 76 4.51 -7.55 11.92
C VAL A 76 4.23 -6.20 11.23
N HIS A 77 4.36 -5.09 11.97
CA HIS A 77 4.25 -3.72 11.44
C HIS A 77 5.45 -3.24 10.60
N ARG A 78 6.46 -4.10 10.39
CA ARG A 78 7.62 -3.87 9.51
C ARG A 78 7.56 -4.68 8.21
N LEU A 79 6.58 -5.57 8.06
CA LEU A 79 6.31 -6.30 6.81
C LEU A 79 5.89 -5.31 5.71
N ARG A 80 6.28 -5.60 4.47
CA ARG A 80 6.09 -4.72 3.30
C ARG A 80 5.18 -5.29 2.23
N SER A 81 4.99 -6.60 2.18
CA SER A 81 4.05 -7.29 1.28
C SER A 81 2.59 -7.12 1.70
N VAL A 82 2.32 -6.89 2.99
CA VAL A 82 0.99 -6.84 3.58
C VAL A 82 0.33 -5.46 3.47
N ASP A 83 -0.94 -5.44 3.09
CA ASP A 83 -1.80 -4.24 3.05
C ASP A 83 -2.44 -3.96 4.43
N ASN A 84 -2.95 -4.95 5.15
CA ASN A 84 -3.64 -4.77 6.44
C ASN A 84 -3.37 -5.96 7.35
N LEU A 85 -3.48 -5.75 8.67
CA LEU A 85 -3.26 -6.77 9.70
C LEU A 85 -4.46 -6.88 10.64
N PHE A 86 -4.81 -8.09 11.03
CA PHE A 86 -5.76 -8.40 12.09
C PHE A 86 -5.28 -9.58 12.92
N VAL A 87 -5.61 -9.60 14.21
CA VAL A 87 -5.48 -10.81 15.03
C VAL A 87 -6.73 -11.66 14.83
N VAL A 88 -6.55 -12.97 14.62
CA VAL A 88 -7.65 -13.93 14.52
C VAL A 88 -8.21 -14.17 15.92
N VAL A 89 -9.54 -14.11 16.03
CA VAL A 89 -10.29 -14.51 17.23
C VAL A 89 -10.65 -15.98 17.11
N GLU A 90 -11.21 -16.39 15.97
CA GLU A 90 -11.54 -17.78 15.67
C GLU A 90 -11.64 -18.03 14.16
N GLU A 91 -11.42 -19.26 13.73
CA GLU A 91 -11.53 -19.70 12.33
C GLU A 91 -12.31 -21.01 12.18
N TYR A 92 -13.25 -21.02 11.24
CA TYR A 92 -14.08 -22.18 10.88
C TYR A 92 -13.86 -22.50 9.40
N ASP A 93 -13.18 -23.61 9.08
CA ASP A 93 -12.94 -24.07 7.70
C ASP A 93 -14.21 -24.58 6.97
N HIS A 94 -15.24 -25.01 7.72
CA HIS A 94 -16.43 -25.71 7.23
C HIS A 94 -17.71 -25.28 7.98
N TYR A 95 -18.00 -23.98 7.98
CA TYR A 95 -19.16 -23.38 8.62
C TYR A 95 -20.46 -23.75 7.89
N GLN A 96 -21.36 -24.45 8.59
CA GLN A 96 -22.63 -24.95 8.02
C GLN A 96 -23.74 -23.89 8.06
N PHE A 97 -23.72 -22.97 7.09
CA PHE A 97 -24.82 -22.04 6.84
C PHE A 97 -26.15 -22.77 6.64
N LYS A 98 -27.24 -22.22 7.18
CA LYS A 98 -28.59 -22.81 7.12
C LYS A 98 -29.30 -22.41 5.82
N GLU A 99 -30.32 -23.18 5.45
CA GLU A 99 -31.14 -22.86 4.27
C GLU A 99 -31.95 -21.57 4.48
N SER A 100 -32.46 -21.35 5.69
CA SER A 100 -33.03 -20.06 6.09
C SER A 100 -31.94 -19.01 6.31
N LYS A 101 -32.22 -17.81 5.78
CA LYS A 101 -31.45 -16.59 6.04
C LYS A 101 -31.56 -16.17 7.51
N GLU A 102 -32.75 -16.28 8.08
CA GLU A 102 -33.10 -15.87 9.43
C GLU A 102 -32.38 -16.75 10.46
N GLU A 103 -32.43 -18.07 10.29
CA GLU A 103 -31.68 -19.03 11.12
C GLU A 103 -30.16 -18.77 11.04
N THR A 104 -29.65 -18.53 9.83
CA THR A 104 -28.22 -18.23 9.61
C THR A 104 -27.79 -16.93 10.32
N LEU A 105 -28.61 -15.88 10.27
CA LEU A 105 -28.32 -14.61 10.95
C LEU A 105 -28.44 -14.75 12.48
N MET A 106 -29.39 -15.54 12.99
CA MET A 106 -29.47 -15.88 14.42
C MET A 106 -28.26 -16.70 14.89
N GLU A 107 -27.77 -17.65 14.10
CA GLU A 107 -26.58 -18.44 14.44
C GLU A 107 -25.32 -17.56 14.48
N LEU A 108 -25.16 -16.64 13.51
CA LEU A 108 -24.11 -15.62 13.53
C LEU A 108 -24.25 -14.69 14.73
N GLN A 109 -25.45 -14.23 15.08
CA GLN A 109 -25.70 -13.42 16.28
C GLN A 109 -25.24 -14.18 17.55
N GLN A 110 -25.64 -15.45 17.70
CA GLN A 110 -25.22 -16.29 18.82
C GLN A 110 -23.73 -16.67 18.81
N LEU A 111 -22.99 -16.45 17.71
CA LEU A 111 -21.57 -16.74 17.65
C LEU A 111 -20.77 -15.79 18.54
N ALA A 112 -21.15 -14.51 18.63
CA ALA A 112 -20.36 -13.47 19.29
C ALA A 112 -20.04 -13.77 20.77
N SER A 113 -20.97 -14.35 21.52
CA SER A 113 -20.78 -14.70 22.94
C SER A 113 -20.03 -16.02 23.18
N LYS A 114 -19.78 -16.81 22.12
CA LYS A 114 -19.09 -18.12 22.18
C LYS A 114 -17.59 -18.02 21.86
N LEU A 115 -17.11 -16.87 21.37
CA LEU A 115 -15.77 -16.69 20.81
C LEU A 115 -14.69 -16.39 21.89
N PRO A 116 -13.44 -16.86 21.71
CA PRO A 116 -12.36 -16.71 22.69
C PRO A 116 -11.63 -15.35 22.58
N TRP A 117 -12.37 -14.25 22.79
CA TRP A 117 -11.88 -12.88 22.56
C TRP A 117 -10.66 -12.43 23.39
N SER A 118 -10.37 -13.06 24.53
CA SER A 118 -9.40 -12.58 25.52
C SER A 118 -8.00 -12.35 24.96
N ASN A 119 -7.45 -13.35 24.25
CA ASN A 119 -6.12 -13.28 23.64
C ASN A 119 -6.05 -12.22 22.52
N ALA A 120 -7.09 -12.12 21.70
CA ALA A 120 -7.18 -11.14 20.63
C ALA A 120 -7.26 -9.69 21.17
N LEU A 121 -7.99 -9.48 22.27
CA LEU A 121 -8.09 -8.18 22.93
C LEU A 121 -6.77 -7.75 23.59
N LYS A 122 -6.08 -8.65 24.30
CA LYS A 122 -4.73 -8.40 24.84
C LYS A 122 -3.76 -7.97 23.73
N VAL A 123 -3.82 -8.60 22.56
CA VAL A 123 -2.99 -8.28 21.39
C VAL A 123 -3.38 -6.94 20.75
N TRP A 124 -4.67 -6.62 20.63
CA TRP A 124 -5.14 -5.31 20.16
C TRP A 124 -4.69 -4.17 21.09
N GLU A 125 -4.74 -4.37 22.41
CA GLU A 125 -4.31 -3.37 23.39
C GLU A 125 -2.79 -3.15 23.37
N LEU A 126 -1.99 -4.21 23.33
CA LEU A 126 -0.53 -4.13 23.13
C LEU A 126 -0.19 -3.36 21.84
N ASN A 127 -0.88 -3.66 20.74
CA ASN A 127 -0.79 -2.92 19.47
C ASN A 127 -1.17 -1.43 19.63
N ARG A 128 -2.23 -1.10 20.39
CA ARG A 128 -2.61 0.28 20.70
C ARG A 128 -1.50 1.03 21.45
N SER A 129 -0.81 0.35 22.37
CA SER A 129 0.34 0.92 23.09
C SER A 129 1.58 1.10 22.22
N LEU A 130 1.83 0.21 21.25
CA LEU A 130 2.86 0.41 20.22
C LEU A 130 2.56 1.66 19.36
N LYS A 131 1.28 1.91 19.01
CA LYS A 131 0.85 3.13 18.31
C LYS A 131 1.08 4.39 19.15
N LYS A 132 0.74 4.40 20.45
CA LYS A 132 1.00 5.54 21.36
C LYS A 132 2.49 5.92 21.37
N LYS A 133 3.39 4.95 21.54
CA LYS A 133 4.87 5.17 21.52
C LYS A 133 5.37 5.71 20.16
N LYS A 134 4.73 5.30 19.05
CA LYS A 134 5.00 5.78 17.69
C LYS A 134 4.45 7.19 17.42
N GLY A 135 3.37 7.57 18.10
CA GLY A 135 2.73 8.90 18.02
C GLY A 135 3.47 9.98 18.80
N HIS A 136 3.97 9.68 20.01
CA HIS A 136 4.76 10.63 20.80
C HIS A 136 6.02 11.12 20.07
N ARG A 137 6.71 10.22 19.35
CA ARG A 137 7.84 10.53 18.44
C ARG A 137 7.45 11.32 17.17
N LYS A 138 6.21 11.81 17.07
CA LYS A 138 5.67 12.60 15.95
C LYS A 138 5.13 13.97 16.39
N GLY A 139 5.18 14.29 17.69
CA GLY A 139 4.71 15.54 18.29
C GLY A 139 5.67 16.73 18.15
N GLY A 140 6.32 16.89 17.00
CA GLY A 140 7.08 18.11 16.70
C GLY A 140 6.10 19.23 16.33
N ASN A 141 6.06 20.31 17.12
CA ASN A 141 5.04 21.34 16.97
C ASN A 141 5.19 22.10 15.65
N SER A 142 4.13 22.15 14.83
CA SER A 142 4.09 22.86 13.55
C SER A 142 2.78 23.62 13.45
N THR A 143 2.83 24.90 13.82
CA THR A 143 1.72 25.83 13.73
C THR A 143 1.32 26.06 12.27
N ARG A 144 0.03 25.85 11.96
CA ARG A 144 -0.53 26.19 10.64
C ARG A 144 -0.67 27.70 10.51
N VAL A 145 0.17 28.30 9.67
CA VAL A 145 -0.02 29.68 9.18
C VAL A 145 -0.78 29.62 7.85
N LYS A 146 -1.85 30.43 7.71
CA LYS A 146 -2.51 30.71 6.42
C LYS A 146 -1.69 31.76 5.64
N PRO A 147 -1.51 31.59 4.33
CA PRO A 147 -1.34 32.72 3.42
C PRO A 147 -2.70 33.12 2.81
N ASP A 148 -3.03 34.41 2.86
CA ASP A 148 -4.13 35.03 2.12
C ASP A 148 -3.52 36.09 1.17
N SER A 149 -4.06 36.24 -0.06
CA SER A 149 -3.82 37.33 -1.06
C SER A 149 -2.36 37.53 -1.58
N GLU A 150 -2.03 38.10 -2.75
CA GLU A 150 -2.71 38.52 -4.01
C GLU A 150 -1.60 38.90 -5.05
N ALA A 151 -1.76 39.28 -6.34
CA ALA A 151 -2.86 39.44 -7.31
C ALA A 151 -2.28 39.37 -8.77
N SER A 152 -3.03 39.86 -9.77
CA SER A 152 -2.67 40.18 -11.17
C SER A 152 -2.50 39.03 -12.19
N VAL A 153 -2.83 39.19 -13.49
CA VAL A 153 -4.13 39.45 -14.18
C VAL A 153 -3.84 39.76 -15.66
N ALA A 154 -4.46 39.02 -16.58
CA ALA A 154 -4.88 39.41 -17.95
C ALA A 154 -5.18 38.15 -18.80
N ASP A 155 -6.08 38.12 -19.79
CA ASP A 155 -7.35 38.85 -20.05
C ASP A 155 -8.09 38.08 -21.19
N THR A 156 -9.35 38.41 -21.49
CA THR A 156 -10.05 38.40 -22.81
C THR A 156 -11.47 37.79 -22.79
N ARG A 157 -12.48 38.67 -22.65
CA ARG A 157 -13.77 38.75 -23.42
C ARG A 157 -14.77 37.57 -23.45
N GLN A 158 -16.08 37.77 -23.72
CA GLN A 158 -17.06 38.85 -23.42
C GLN A 158 -18.44 38.42 -24.00
N GLN A 159 -19.55 38.67 -23.27
CA GLN A 159 -20.96 38.90 -23.67
C GLN A 159 -21.87 38.55 -22.46
N GLU A 160 -22.56 39.48 -21.79
CA GLU A 160 -23.67 40.39 -22.19
C GLU A 160 -25.03 39.67 -22.37
N LEU A 161 -26.20 40.14 -21.90
CA LEU A 161 -26.62 41.29 -21.05
C LEU A 161 -28.01 40.91 -20.37
N PRO A 162 -28.73 41.78 -19.60
CA PRO A 162 -29.59 41.35 -18.47
C PRO A 162 -31.11 41.65 -18.64
N ARG A 163 -31.89 41.50 -17.55
CA ARG A 163 -32.90 42.51 -17.12
C ARG A 163 -33.36 42.38 -15.66
N GLU A 164 -33.95 43.45 -15.14
CA GLU A 164 -34.31 43.64 -13.72
C GLU A 164 -35.76 43.25 -13.38
N THR A 165 -36.07 43.08 -12.10
CA THR A 165 -37.07 43.92 -11.37
C THR A 165 -37.14 43.57 -9.86
N SER A 166 -37.61 44.53 -9.06
CA SER A 166 -37.86 44.46 -7.60
C SER A 166 -39.21 45.18 -7.32
N PRO A 167 -39.62 45.56 -6.08
CA PRO A 167 -39.32 45.05 -4.73
C PRO A 167 -40.60 44.83 -3.85
N ALA A 168 -40.46 44.18 -2.68
CA ALA A 168 -41.26 44.37 -1.44
C ALA A 168 -40.74 43.43 -0.32
N GLY A 169 -40.79 43.73 0.98
CA GLY A 169 -41.11 44.98 1.68
C GLY A 169 -41.71 44.75 3.08
N GLY A 170 -41.20 45.43 4.13
CA GLY A 170 -41.88 45.57 5.43
C GLY A 170 -41.37 44.73 6.61
N ASP A 171 -40.84 45.45 7.61
CA ASP A 171 -40.77 45.24 9.07
C ASP A 171 -41.24 43.89 9.66
N ALA A 172 -40.43 43.12 10.41
CA ALA A 172 -39.67 43.41 11.64
C ALA A 172 -40.48 43.27 12.96
N LYS A 173 -39.98 42.44 13.88
CA LYS A 173 -40.24 42.54 15.32
C LYS A 173 -39.09 41.90 16.12
N THR A 174 -38.76 42.53 17.25
CA THR A 174 -37.61 42.21 18.09
C THR A 174 -38.09 41.84 19.49
N GLU A 175 -37.52 40.79 20.10
CA GLU A 175 -37.58 40.61 21.55
C GLU A 175 -36.18 40.33 22.13
N SER A 176 -35.79 41.18 23.06
CA SER A 176 -34.82 40.98 24.14
C SER A 176 -35.63 41.20 25.43
N VAL A 177 -35.29 40.74 26.64
CA VAL A 177 -34.08 40.86 27.49
C VAL A 177 -34.22 39.66 28.49
N ALA A 178 -33.20 39.01 29.06
CA ALA A 178 -32.23 39.57 30.01
C ALA A 178 -31.05 38.63 30.33
N ASP A 179 -29.93 39.26 30.70
CA ASP A 179 -28.85 38.76 31.56
C ASP A 179 -29.03 39.45 32.95
N PRO A 180 -28.52 38.92 34.09
CA PRO A 180 -27.07 39.04 34.35
C PRO A 180 -26.42 37.95 35.24
N GLU A 181 -25.08 37.96 35.26
CA GLU A 181 -24.14 37.75 36.39
C GLU A 181 -24.36 36.59 37.42
N SER A 182 -23.36 35.85 37.88
CA SER A 182 -21.93 35.72 37.49
C SER A 182 -21.32 34.49 38.21
N CYS A 183 -20.07 34.15 37.88
CA CYS A 183 -19.11 33.44 38.76
C CYS A 183 -19.54 32.14 39.49
N GLN A 184 -19.09 30.99 38.97
CA GLN A 184 -18.09 30.19 39.70
C GLN A 184 -17.32 29.22 38.78
N GLN A 185 -16.06 28.94 39.15
CA GLN A 185 -15.18 28.01 38.45
C GLN A 185 -15.05 26.72 39.26
N ASP A 186 -16.03 25.81 39.16
CA ASP A 186 -15.84 24.47 39.70
C ASP A 186 -14.90 23.68 38.79
N SER A 187 -13.63 23.68 39.22
CA SER A 187 -12.55 22.89 38.66
C SER A 187 -12.56 21.51 39.32
N GLU A 188 -13.64 20.76 39.10
CA GLU A 188 -13.65 19.33 39.43
C GLU A 188 -12.61 18.61 38.58
N GLU A 189 -11.55 18.10 39.23
CA GLU A 189 -10.60 17.17 38.63
C GLU A 189 -11.31 15.85 38.35
N ALA A 190 -11.97 15.77 37.19
CA ALA A 190 -12.63 14.56 36.74
C ALA A 190 -11.62 13.40 36.71
N LEU A 191 -11.82 12.43 37.61
CA LEU A 191 -11.19 11.12 37.50
C LEU A 191 -11.38 10.62 36.06
N PRO A 192 -10.37 9.98 35.45
CA PRO A 192 -10.41 9.68 34.03
C PRO A 192 -11.61 8.80 33.70
N GLU A 193 -12.66 9.41 33.12
CA GLU A 193 -13.86 8.72 32.67
C GLU A 193 -13.43 7.47 31.91
N ALA A 194 -14.00 6.32 32.30
CA ALA A 194 -13.70 5.05 31.67
C ALA A 194 -14.16 5.10 30.20
N ARG A 195 -13.27 5.56 29.31
CA ARG A 195 -13.59 6.01 27.96
C ARG A 195 -14.35 4.91 27.23
N LEU A 196 -15.66 5.14 27.05
CA LEU A 196 -16.58 4.21 26.42
C LEU A 196 -16.00 3.75 25.08
N ILE A 197 -15.56 2.49 25.05
CA ILE A 197 -14.90 1.90 23.90
C ILE A 197 -15.88 1.93 22.73
N LYS A 198 -15.46 2.56 21.64
CA LYS A 198 -16.24 2.60 20.41
C LYS A 198 -15.81 1.47 19.48
N PHE A 199 -16.76 0.88 18.78
CA PHE A 199 -16.45 -0.19 17.83
C PHE A 199 -17.26 -0.11 16.53
N ARG A 200 -16.79 -0.84 15.52
CA ARG A 200 -17.59 -1.24 14.35
C ARG A 200 -17.38 -2.71 14.03
N VAL A 201 -18.36 -3.30 13.34
CA VAL A 201 -18.18 -4.57 12.61
C VAL A 201 -18.06 -4.27 11.12
N THR A 202 -17.07 -4.89 10.48
CA THR A 202 -16.94 -4.90 9.02
C THR A 202 -17.03 -6.34 8.53
N CYS A 203 -18.11 -6.66 7.80
CA CYS A 203 -18.26 -7.97 7.17
C CYS A 203 -17.75 -7.94 5.72
N ASN A 204 -16.82 -8.84 5.39
CA ASN A 204 -16.38 -9.08 4.02
C ASN A 204 -16.93 -10.43 3.56
N ARG A 205 -17.94 -10.44 2.68
CA ARG A 205 -18.53 -11.66 2.14
C ARG A 205 -18.12 -11.91 0.69
N ALA A 206 -17.72 -13.13 0.37
CA ALA A 206 -17.49 -13.62 -0.99
C ALA A 206 -18.07 -15.04 -1.15
N GLY A 207 -18.48 -15.40 -2.37
CA GLY A 207 -19.14 -16.69 -2.66
C GLY A 207 -20.66 -16.59 -2.79
N ASP A 208 -21.21 -17.45 -3.65
CA ASP A 208 -22.52 -17.24 -4.28
C ASP A 208 -23.68 -17.97 -3.58
N LYS A 209 -23.38 -18.88 -2.64
CA LYS A 209 -24.39 -19.69 -1.91
C LYS A 209 -25.12 -18.94 -0.78
N HIS A 210 -24.72 -17.72 -0.44
CA HIS A 210 -25.18 -17.02 0.76
C HIS A 210 -26.54 -16.32 0.58
N SER A 211 -27.51 -16.67 1.43
CA SER A 211 -28.86 -16.08 1.47
C SER A 211 -28.94 -14.66 2.08
N PHE A 212 -27.82 -14.11 2.57
CA PHE A 212 -27.74 -12.83 3.29
C PHE A 212 -26.73 -11.85 2.66
N SER A 213 -26.87 -10.56 2.95
CA SER A 213 -25.88 -9.53 2.58
C SER A 213 -24.82 -9.32 3.68
N SER A 214 -23.65 -8.79 3.31
CA SER A 214 -22.60 -8.42 4.26
C SER A 214 -23.09 -7.42 5.32
N ASN A 215 -23.99 -6.51 4.93
CA ASN A 215 -24.50 -5.47 5.82
C ASN A 215 -25.43 -6.05 6.91
N GLU A 216 -26.23 -7.06 6.57
CA GLU A 216 -27.09 -7.76 7.55
C GLU A 216 -26.23 -8.58 8.52
N ALA A 217 -25.28 -9.36 8.02
CA ALA A 217 -24.35 -10.10 8.88
C ALA A 217 -23.52 -9.17 9.78
N ALA A 218 -23.06 -8.00 9.28
CA ALA A 218 -22.36 -7.00 10.09
C ALA A 218 -23.27 -6.35 11.16
N ARG A 219 -24.54 -6.09 10.84
CA ARG A 219 -25.54 -5.54 11.76
C ARG A 219 -25.85 -6.51 12.89
N ASP A 220 -26.13 -7.78 12.55
CA ASP A 220 -26.66 -8.76 13.50
C ASP A 220 -25.56 -9.33 14.39
N PHE A 221 -24.38 -9.60 13.83
CA PHE A 221 -23.17 -9.88 14.61
C PHE A 221 -22.75 -8.66 15.46
N GLY A 222 -22.89 -7.44 14.92
CA GLY A 222 -22.61 -6.19 15.63
C GLY A 222 -23.52 -5.96 16.83
N GLY A 223 -24.81 -6.29 16.72
CA GLY A 223 -25.75 -6.25 17.84
C GLY A 223 -25.31 -7.15 18.99
N ALA A 224 -24.91 -8.39 18.69
CA ALA A 224 -24.42 -9.33 19.70
C ALA A 224 -23.07 -8.94 20.31
N VAL A 225 -22.15 -8.36 19.53
CA VAL A 225 -20.88 -7.79 20.05
C VAL A 225 -21.16 -6.60 20.97
N GLN A 226 -22.13 -5.74 20.65
CA GLN A 226 -22.59 -4.66 21.54
C GLN A 226 -23.24 -5.21 22.82
N GLU A 227 -24.09 -6.23 22.72
CA GLU A 227 -24.75 -6.85 23.88
C GLU A 227 -23.74 -7.52 24.83
N PHE A 228 -22.76 -8.24 24.28
CA PHE A 228 -21.75 -8.96 25.07
C PHE A 228 -20.71 -8.03 25.72
N PHE A 229 -20.28 -6.96 25.05
CA PHE A 229 -19.22 -6.07 25.56
C PHE A 229 -19.69 -4.71 26.08
N GLN A 230 -20.95 -4.33 25.83
CA GLN A 230 -21.51 -2.99 26.12
C GLN A 230 -20.72 -1.84 25.45
N TRP A 231 -19.99 -2.12 24.36
CA TRP A 231 -19.29 -1.11 23.57
C TRP A 231 -20.26 -0.29 22.71
N LYS A 232 -19.90 0.97 22.44
CA LYS A 232 -20.73 1.88 21.65
C LYS A 232 -20.44 1.74 20.15
N ALA A 233 -21.44 1.38 19.35
CA ALA A 233 -21.30 1.35 17.90
C ALA A 233 -21.02 2.77 17.33
N ASP A 234 -19.95 2.92 16.54
CA ASP A 234 -19.63 4.14 15.80
C ASP A 234 -18.91 3.77 14.49
N MET A 235 -19.64 3.82 13.37
CA MET A 235 -19.11 3.42 12.05
C MET A 235 -18.01 4.38 11.52
N THR A 236 -17.77 5.51 12.19
CA THR A 236 -16.88 6.59 11.72
C THR A 236 -15.66 6.84 12.60
N LYS A 237 -15.79 6.69 13.93
CA LYS A 237 -14.79 7.05 14.95
C LYS A 237 -14.72 5.96 16.04
N PHE A 238 -14.35 4.75 15.63
CA PHE A 238 -14.19 3.57 16.48
C PHE A 238 -12.76 3.42 17.02
N ASP A 239 -12.63 2.79 18.19
CA ASP A 239 -11.36 2.30 18.75
C ASP A 239 -11.06 0.87 18.25
N ILE A 240 -12.10 0.05 18.12
CA ILE A 240 -12.05 -1.37 17.73
C ILE A 240 -12.76 -1.56 16.39
N GLU A 241 -12.10 -2.21 15.45
CA GLU A 241 -12.77 -2.78 14.27
C GLU A 241 -12.74 -4.30 14.37
N VAL A 242 -13.93 -4.88 14.49
CA VAL A 242 -14.14 -6.33 14.44
C VAL A 242 -14.40 -6.73 12.99
N LEU A 243 -13.69 -7.73 12.50
CA LEU A 243 -13.80 -8.24 11.15
C LEU A 243 -14.54 -9.57 11.14
N LEU A 244 -15.57 -9.67 10.29
CA LEU A 244 -16.27 -10.91 9.98
C LEU A 244 -15.98 -11.24 8.51
N ASN A 245 -14.98 -12.09 8.26
CA ASN A 245 -14.66 -12.51 6.89
C ASN A 245 -15.38 -13.83 6.60
N ILE A 246 -16.17 -13.86 5.53
CA ILE A 246 -16.96 -15.03 5.12
C ILE A 246 -16.64 -15.34 3.65
N HIS A 247 -16.18 -16.54 3.37
CA HIS A 247 -15.89 -17.00 2.00
C HIS A 247 -16.37 -18.45 1.79
N ASN A 248 -17.40 -18.63 0.96
CA ASN A 248 -18.08 -19.92 0.72
C ASN A 248 -18.56 -20.63 1.99
N GLU A 249 -17.70 -21.45 2.59
CA GLU A 249 -17.94 -22.23 3.82
C GLU A 249 -16.88 -21.90 4.90
N GLU A 250 -15.97 -20.96 4.64
CA GLU A 250 -14.96 -20.46 5.57
C GLU A 250 -15.46 -19.21 6.31
N VAL A 251 -15.31 -19.17 7.64
CA VAL A 251 -15.61 -17.98 8.47
C VAL A 251 -14.41 -17.67 9.36
N VAL A 252 -13.89 -16.44 9.27
CA VAL A 252 -12.78 -15.95 10.10
C VAL A 252 -13.19 -14.66 10.81
N VAL A 253 -13.29 -14.73 12.13
CA VAL A 253 -13.51 -13.57 13.00
C VAL A 253 -12.17 -13.03 13.48
N GLY A 254 -12.01 -11.71 13.52
CA GLY A 254 -10.76 -11.08 13.98
C GLY A 254 -10.92 -9.65 14.46
N ILE A 255 -9.85 -9.08 15.02
CA ILE A 255 -9.78 -7.67 15.41
C ILE A 255 -8.68 -6.98 14.60
N ALA A 256 -9.01 -5.88 13.92
CA ALA A 256 -8.07 -5.14 13.10
C ALA A 256 -6.97 -4.47 13.94
N LEU A 257 -5.73 -4.63 13.51
CA LEU A 257 -4.55 -4.02 14.13
C LEU A 257 -4.12 -2.74 13.40
N THR A 258 -4.41 -2.62 12.10
CA THR A 258 -4.10 -1.46 11.25
C THR A 258 -5.32 -0.57 11.02
N GLU A 259 -5.27 0.71 11.44
CA GLU A 259 -6.28 1.74 11.12
C GLU A 259 -6.17 2.22 9.67
N GLU A 260 -4.95 2.53 9.23
CA GLU A 260 -4.61 2.76 7.83
C GLU A 260 -3.85 1.57 7.26
N SER A 261 -4.15 1.23 6.01
CA SER A 261 -3.45 0.18 5.26
C SER A 261 -1.97 0.52 5.07
N LEU A 262 -1.09 -0.46 5.32
CA LEU A 262 0.37 -0.36 5.34
C LEU A 262 1.00 -0.04 3.97
N HIS A 263 0.22 -0.03 2.88
CA HIS A 263 0.66 0.55 1.60
C HIS A 263 0.69 2.08 1.61
N ARG A 264 0.04 2.75 2.58
CA ARG A 264 0.09 4.22 2.75
C ARG A 264 1.42 4.63 3.39
N ARG A 265 2.51 4.36 2.67
CA ARG A 265 3.89 4.65 3.05
C ARG A 265 4.66 5.23 1.87
N ASN A 266 5.74 5.93 2.20
CA ASN A 266 6.80 6.40 1.29
C ASN A 266 6.39 7.47 0.25
N ILE A 267 5.16 7.44 -0.29
CA ILE A 267 4.60 8.45 -1.18
C ILE A 267 3.82 9.52 -0.39
N SER A 268 4.03 10.78 -0.77
CA SER A 268 3.27 11.96 -0.32
C SER A 268 2.67 12.75 -1.49
N HIS A 269 3.34 12.74 -2.65
CA HIS A 269 2.95 13.42 -3.88
C HIS A 269 2.38 12.39 -4.87
N PHE A 270 1.06 12.27 -4.91
CA PHE A 270 0.35 11.27 -5.70
C PHE A 270 0.10 11.72 -7.16
N GLY A 271 0.02 10.74 -8.05
CA GLY A 271 -0.39 10.84 -9.45
C GLY A 271 -1.52 9.85 -9.81
N PRO A 272 -2.10 9.96 -11.03
CA PRO A 272 -3.34 9.26 -11.42
C PRO A 272 -3.25 7.73 -11.48
N THR A 273 -2.02 7.19 -11.49
CA THR A 273 -1.67 5.76 -11.55
C THR A 273 -0.63 5.38 -10.49
N THR A 274 -0.61 6.05 -9.33
CA THR A 274 0.29 5.68 -8.22
C THR A 274 0.04 4.23 -7.78
N LEU A 275 1.03 3.36 -7.88
CA LEU A 275 0.94 1.98 -7.36
C LEU A 275 0.96 1.95 -5.83
N ARG A 276 0.37 0.90 -5.25
CA ARG A 276 0.53 0.57 -3.83
C ARG A 276 1.95 0.10 -3.56
N SER A 277 2.60 0.63 -2.52
CA SER A 277 3.95 0.23 -2.09
C SER A 277 4.09 -1.27 -1.80
N THR A 278 3.00 -1.94 -1.43
CA THR A 278 2.92 -3.40 -1.22
C THR A 278 3.07 -4.18 -2.53
N LEU A 279 2.43 -3.72 -3.61
CA LEU A 279 2.60 -4.25 -4.97
C LEU A 279 4.01 -3.93 -5.52
N CYS A 280 4.52 -2.73 -5.29
CA CYS A 280 5.90 -2.37 -5.65
C CYS A 280 6.93 -3.32 -5.02
N TYR A 281 6.80 -3.58 -3.71
CA TYR A 281 7.66 -4.52 -2.98
C TYR A 281 7.53 -5.95 -3.52
N GLY A 282 6.32 -6.42 -3.81
CA GLY A 282 6.09 -7.72 -4.45
C GLY A 282 6.79 -7.84 -5.81
N MET A 283 6.65 -6.82 -6.67
CA MET A 283 7.33 -6.79 -7.97
C MET A 283 8.86 -6.79 -7.83
N LEU A 284 9.42 -6.06 -6.86
CA LEU A 284 10.85 -6.06 -6.54
C LEU A 284 11.33 -7.45 -6.08
N ARG A 285 10.59 -8.11 -5.17
CA ARG A 285 10.91 -9.46 -4.69
C ARG A 285 11.02 -10.49 -5.81
N LEU A 286 10.19 -10.41 -6.86
CA LEU A 286 10.30 -11.31 -8.03
C LEU A 286 11.63 -11.21 -8.78
N CYS A 287 12.28 -10.04 -8.76
CA CYS A 287 13.60 -9.87 -9.36
C CYS A 287 14.71 -10.52 -8.54
N LYS A 288 14.50 -10.70 -7.23
CA LYS A 288 15.53 -11.01 -6.21
C LYS A 288 16.78 -10.10 -6.36
N PRO A 289 16.67 -8.79 -6.02
CA PRO A 289 17.78 -7.83 -6.07
C PRO A 289 19.00 -8.31 -5.30
N GLN A 290 20.18 -8.08 -5.85
CA GLN A 290 21.47 -8.39 -5.25
C GLN A 290 22.22 -7.10 -4.88
N VAL A 291 23.28 -7.26 -4.09
CA VAL A 291 24.23 -6.18 -3.79
C VAL A 291 24.85 -5.68 -5.10
N SER A 292 24.88 -4.36 -5.28
CA SER A 292 25.38 -3.65 -6.46
C SER A 292 24.59 -3.86 -7.77
N ASP A 293 23.41 -4.51 -7.77
CA ASP A 293 22.51 -4.51 -8.93
C ASP A 293 22.14 -3.06 -9.32
N VAL A 294 22.21 -2.74 -10.61
CA VAL A 294 21.64 -1.51 -11.19
C VAL A 294 20.19 -1.77 -11.61
N ILE A 295 19.26 -1.02 -11.02
CA ILE A 295 17.81 -1.22 -11.12
C ILE A 295 17.16 0.00 -11.78
N LEU A 296 16.46 -0.22 -12.90
CA LEU A 296 15.88 0.82 -13.74
C LEU A 296 14.35 0.75 -13.76
N ASP A 297 13.70 1.88 -13.45
CA ASP A 297 12.28 2.12 -13.75
C ASP A 297 12.15 3.25 -14.78
N PRO A 298 11.97 2.93 -16.09
CA PRO A 298 11.99 3.93 -17.14
C PRO A 298 10.62 4.55 -17.47
N MET A 299 9.57 4.25 -16.70
CA MET A 299 8.26 4.89 -16.77
C MET A 299 7.72 5.12 -15.34
N CYS A 300 8.52 5.78 -14.50
CA CYS A 300 8.40 5.70 -13.05
C CYS A 300 7.18 6.42 -12.43
N GLY A 301 6.53 7.34 -13.15
CA GLY A 301 5.28 8.01 -12.77
C GLY A 301 5.31 8.88 -11.51
N THR A 302 5.48 8.27 -10.35
CA THR A 302 5.61 8.91 -9.02
C THR A 302 6.83 8.41 -8.23
N GLY A 303 7.60 7.50 -8.80
CA GLY A 303 8.74 6.85 -8.16
C GLY A 303 8.36 5.69 -7.23
N ALA A 304 7.10 5.26 -7.20
CA ALA A 304 6.60 4.31 -6.21
C ALA A 304 7.33 2.95 -6.19
N ILE A 305 7.84 2.48 -7.33
CA ILE A 305 8.67 1.27 -7.42
C ILE A 305 10.10 1.55 -6.93
N PRO A 306 10.90 2.43 -7.55
CA PRO A 306 12.30 2.63 -7.17
C PRO A 306 12.47 3.23 -5.77
N LEU A 307 11.51 4.04 -5.28
CA LEU A 307 11.54 4.56 -3.91
C LEU A 307 11.28 3.46 -2.87
N GLU A 308 10.35 2.53 -3.12
CA GLU A 308 10.15 1.38 -2.22
C GLU A 308 11.42 0.50 -2.18
N GLY A 309 12.07 0.33 -3.33
CA GLY A 309 13.33 -0.39 -3.49
C GLY A 309 14.50 0.26 -2.75
N ALA A 310 14.80 1.53 -3.02
CA ALA A 310 15.88 2.29 -2.38
C ALA A 310 15.72 2.44 -0.85
N ILE A 311 14.50 2.22 -0.31
CA ILE A 311 14.23 2.20 1.13
C ILE A 311 14.43 0.80 1.76
N GLU A 312 14.41 -0.29 1.00
CA GLU A 312 14.58 -1.67 1.50
C GLU A 312 15.88 -2.33 1.04
N PHE A 313 16.07 -2.49 -0.28
CA PHE A 313 17.27 -3.08 -0.88
C PHE A 313 18.31 -1.97 -1.09
N ASN A 314 18.73 -1.35 0.01
CA ASN A 314 19.62 -0.18 0.05
C ASN A 314 21.03 -0.41 -0.52
N SER A 315 21.36 -1.66 -0.84
CA SER A 315 22.64 -2.09 -1.41
C SER A 315 22.62 -2.19 -2.94
N SER A 316 21.47 -1.91 -3.58
CA SER A 316 21.29 -1.79 -5.03
C SER A 316 21.11 -0.32 -5.42
N PHE A 317 21.47 0.04 -6.66
CA PHE A 317 21.36 1.41 -7.18
C PHE A 317 20.10 1.55 -8.04
N TYR A 318 19.33 2.62 -7.84
CA TYR A 318 18.09 2.87 -8.56
C TYR A 318 18.21 4.07 -9.49
N VAL A 319 17.75 3.91 -10.73
CA VAL A 319 17.54 5.02 -11.66
C VAL A 319 16.09 5.04 -12.06
N ALA A 320 15.41 6.16 -11.79
CA ALA A 320 14.02 6.40 -12.11
C ALA A 320 13.91 7.40 -13.25
N GLY A 321 12.93 7.25 -14.13
CA GLY A 321 12.62 8.30 -15.09
C GLY A 321 11.32 8.10 -15.85
N ASP A 322 10.88 9.17 -16.49
CA ASP A 322 9.60 9.27 -17.19
C ASP A 322 9.75 10.30 -18.32
N ASN A 323 8.86 10.29 -19.31
CA ASN A 323 8.86 11.33 -20.36
C ASN A 323 8.09 12.58 -19.92
N ASN A 324 7.21 12.44 -18.93
CA ASN A 324 6.41 13.53 -18.39
C ASN A 324 7.17 14.25 -17.26
N ASP A 325 7.49 15.53 -17.45
CA ASP A 325 8.08 16.39 -16.42
C ASP A 325 7.28 16.36 -15.10
N MET A 326 5.94 16.37 -15.18
CA MET A 326 5.08 16.30 -13.99
C MET A 326 5.11 14.93 -13.28
N ALA A 327 5.67 13.89 -13.89
CA ALA A 327 5.97 12.61 -13.24
C ALA A 327 7.36 12.63 -12.57
N VAL A 328 8.36 13.15 -13.27
CA VAL A 328 9.71 13.41 -12.74
C VAL A 328 9.64 14.30 -11.49
N ASN A 329 8.94 15.43 -11.56
CA ASN A 329 8.78 16.36 -10.44
C ASN A 329 8.03 15.76 -9.24
N ARG A 330 7.02 14.88 -9.46
CA ARG A 330 6.40 14.12 -8.35
C ARG A 330 7.38 13.14 -7.72
N THR A 331 8.19 12.47 -8.53
CA THR A 331 9.22 11.51 -8.08
C THR A 331 10.27 12.20 -7.22
N VAL A 332 10.86 13.30 -7.69
CA VAL A 332 11.83 14.12 -6.93
C VAL A 332 11.25 14.60 -5.59
N ASN A 333 9.99 15.05 -5.57
CA ASN A 333 9.33 15.48 -4.32
C ASN A 333 9.08 14.32 -3.34
N ASN A 334 8.74 13.11 -3.82
CA ASN A 334 8.61 11.92 -2.98
C ASN A 334 9.97 11.48 -2.39
N VAL A 335 11.03 11.46 -3.20
CA VAL A 335 12.41 11.19 -2.75
C VAL A 335 12.83 12.21 -1.67
N SER A 336 12.66 13.50 -1.96
CA SER A 336 13.00 14.61 -1.05
C SER A 336 12.25 14.53 0.29
N HIS A 337 10.97 14.17 0.26
CA HIS A 337 10.16 13.98 1.47
C HIS A 337 10.72 12.86 2.36
N ILE A 338 11.19 11.75 1.78
CA ILE A 338 11.77 10.64 2.54
C ILE A 338 13.20 10.92 3.01
N GLN A 339 14.00 11.65 2.23
CA GLN A 339 15.33 12.12 2.67
C GLN A 339 15.23 13.01 3.91
N LYS A 340 14.32 14.00 3.91
CA LYS A 340 14.04 14.84 5.10
C LYS A 340 13.62 13.98 6.29
N ARG A 341 12.60 13.14 6.12
CA ARG A 341 12.08 12.21 7.15
C ARG A 341 13.09 11.16 7.66
N ARG A 342 14.23 10.98 6.98
CA ARG A 342 15.38 10.19 7.42
C ARG A 342 16.38 11.04 8.22
N ALA A 343 16.71 12.23 7.73
CA ALA A 343 17.56 13.20 8.44
C ALA A 343 16.98 13.58 9.81
N ASP A 344 15.66 13.81 9.89
CA ASP A 344 14.90 14.07 11.13
C ASP A 344 15.03 12.97 12.21
N LYS A 345 15.63 11.83 11.87
CA LYS A 345 15.80 10.65 12.73
C LYS A 345 17.27 10.25 12.94
N GLY A 346 18.23 11.04 12.45
CA GLY A 346 19.64 10.69 12.48
C GLY A 346 20.01 9.49 11.60
N SER A 347 19.18 9.13 10.61
CA SER A 347 19.60 8.16 9.59
C SER A 347 20.67 8.74 8.66
N SER A 348 21.50 7.85 8.10
CA SER A 348 22.45 8.18 7.04
C SER A 348 21.79 8.99 5.92
N SER A 349 22.45 10.06 5.50
CA SER A 349 21.97 10.96 4.44
C SER A 349 21.79 10.25 3.10
N GLY A 350 20.74 10.64 2.37
CA GLY A 350 20.49 10.19 1.00
C GLY A 350 19.63 8.93 0.86
N LEU A 351 19.42 8.58 -0.40
CA LEU A 351 18.81 7.35 -0.92
C LEU A 351 19.59 7.01 -2.20
N PRO A 352 19.85 5.72 -2.51
CA PRO A 352 20.52 5.32 -3.75
C PRO A 352 19.55 5.38 -4.94
N ILE A 353 18.98 6.55 -5.23
CA ILE A 353 17.99 6.78 -6.28
C ILE A 353 18.24 8.12 -7.01
N ASP A 354 18.57 8.02 -8.30
CA ASP A 354 18.60 9.15 -9.22
C ASP A 354 17.27 9.25 -9.99
N THR A 355 16.90 10.45 -10.44
CA THR A 355 15.69 10.70 -11.25
C THR A 355 16.02 11.53 -12.47
N VAL A 356 15.59 11.10 -13.66
CA VAL A 356 15.93 11.68 -14.96
C VAL A 356 14.67 11.79 -15.84
N GLN A 357 14.60 12.79 -16.73
CA GLN A 357 13.57 12.83 -17.79
C GLN A 357 14.12 12.19 -19.09
N TRP A 358 13.38 11.27 -19.69
CA TRP A 358 13.80 10.57 -20.92
C TRP A 358 12.60 10.01 -21.71
N ASP A 359 12.84 9.52 -22.93
CA ASP A 359 11.92 8.57 -23.59
C ASP A 359 12.38 7.13 -23.30
N VAL A 360 11.45 6.28 -22.88
CA VAL A 360 11.69 4.83 -22.71
C VAL A 360 12.06 4.12 -24.02
N CYS A 361 11.79 4.74 -25.18
CA CYS A 361 12.21 4.25 -26.49
C CYS A 361 13.63 4.69 -26.89
N ASN A 362 14.27 5.59 -26.14
CA ASN A 362 15.63 6.09 -26.38
C ASN A 362 16.27 6.55 -25.06
N LEU A 363 16.75 5.58 -24.28
CA LEU A 363 17.28 5.79 -22.92
C LEU A 363 18.72 6.33 -22.98
N PRO A 364 19.06 7.39 -22.21
CA PRO A 364 20.43 7.93 -22.12
C PRO A 364 21.34 7.05 -21.24
N ILE A 365 21.24 5.72 -21.38
CA ILE A 365 21.88 4.71 -20.56
C ILE A 365 22.76 3.82 -21.46
N LYS A 366 23.92 3.41 -20.95
CA LYS A 366 24.89 2.57 -21.67
C LYS A 366 24.29 1.19 -21.99
N THR A 367 24.61 0.66 -23.17
CA THR A 367 24.25 -0.71 -23.55
C THR A 367 24.83 -1.72 -22.55
N SER A 368 24.00 -2.65 -22.09
CA SER A 368 24.36 -3.73 -21.16
C SER A 368 24.96 -3.29 -19.81
N SER A 369 24.42 -2.20 -19.23
CA SER A 369 24.81 -1.70 -17.90
C SER A 369 23.75 -1.87 -16.79
N VAL A 370 22.55 -2.38 -17.11
CA VAL A 370 21.42 -2.52 -16.17
C VAL A 370 21.16 -4.00 -15.86
N ASP A 371 21.02 -4.33 -14.58
CA ASP A 371 20.82 -5.71 -14.10
C ASP A 371 19.33 -6.08 -14.01
N ILE A 372 18.50 -5.14 -13.53
CA ILE A 372 17.05 -5.31 -13.36
C ILE A 372 16.32 -4.12 -13.98
N ILE A 373 15.28 -4.40 -14.77
CA ILE A 373 14.29 -3.41 -15.20
C ILE A 373 12.97 -3.73 -14.50
N ILE A 374 12.29 -2.73 -13.96
CA ILE A 374 11.04 -2.93 -13.22
C ILE A 374 10.13 -1.70 -13.34
N THR A 375 8.90 -1.86 -13.85
CA THR A 375 8.05 -0.70 -14.18
C THR A 375 6.57 -1.03 -14.37
N ASP A 376 5.71 -0.01 -14.22
CA ASP A 376 4.27 -0.05 -14.49
C ASP A 376 3.98 0.51 -15.89
N MET A 377 3.79 -0.36 -16.88
CA MET A 377 3.65 0.09 -18.27
C MET A 377 2.24 0.64 -18.53
N PRO A 378 2.06 1.67 -19.38
CA PRO A 378 0.76 2.28 -19.60
C PRO A 378 -0.29 1.27 -20.12
N PHE A 379 -1.36 1.03 -19.34
CA PHE A 379 -2.43 0.08 -19.68
C PHE A 379 -3.32 0.51 -20.86
N GLY A 380 -3.10 1.71 -21.42
CA GLY A 380 -3.90 2.27 -22.50
C GLY A 380 -5.33 2.63 -22.07
N LYS A 381 -5.50 3.05 -20.81
CA LYS A 381 -6.79 3.41 -20.18
C LYS A 381 -6.76 4.80 -19.52
N ARG A 382 -5.97 4.96 -18.45
CA ARG A 382 -5.73 6.26 -17.78
C ARG A 382 -4.51 6.98 -18.35
N MET A 383 -3.48 6.21 -18.72
CA MET A 383 -2.26 6.67 -19.38
C MET A 383 -2.08 5.91 -20.70
N GLY A 384 -1.60 6.63 -21.74
CA GLY A 384 -1.46 6.11 -23.09
C GLY A 384 -2.80 5.70 -23.74
N SER A 385 -2.73 4.93 -24.82
CA SER A 385 -3.91 4.26 -25.39
C SER A 385 -3.53 2.90 -25.95
N ARG A 386 -4.46 1.94 -25.96
CA ARG A 386 -4.22 0.59 -26.50
C ARG A 386 -3.81 0.59 -27.98
N LYS A 387 -4.13 1.66 -28.74
CA LYS A 387 -3.60 1.85 -30.10
C LYS A 387 -2.10 2.14 -30.06
N LYS A 388 -1.66 3.13 -29.26
CA LYS A 388 -0.24 3.49 -29.11
C LYS A 388 0.59 2.36 -28.48
N ASN A 389 -0.01 1.51 -27.64
CA ASN A 389 0.68 0.36 -27.05
C ASN A 389 1.27 -0.60 -28.10
N TRP A 390 0.65 -0.73 -29.28
CA TRP A 390 1.13 -1.61 -30.35
C TRP A 390 2.50 -1.22 -30.91
N ASP A 391 2.82 0.08 -30.88
CA ASP A 391 4.10 0.62 -31.34
C ASP A 391 5.07 0.79 -30.16
N LEU A 392 4.55 1.24 -29.01
CA LEU A 392 5.32 1.45 -27.78
C LEU A 392 5.88 0.14 -27.20
N TYR A 393 5.08 -0.93 -27.07
CA TYR A 393 5.51 -2.12 -26.34
C TYR A 393 6.67 -2.87 -27.02
N PRO A 394 6.70 -3.07 -28.36
CA PRO A 394 7.88 -3.60 -29.03
C PRO A 394 9.09 -2.67 -28.90
N SER A 395 8.90 -1.36 -29.02
CA SER A 395 9.97 -0.36 -28.99
C SER A 395 10.62 -0.24 -27.61
N CYS A 396 9.83 -0.21 -26.54
CA CYS A 396 10.36 -0.21 -25.18
C CYS A 396 10.99 -1.55 -24.79
N LEU A 397 10.41 -2.70 -25.17
CA LEU A 397 11.05 -4.01 -24.93
C LEU A 397 12.40 -4.14 -25.67
N ARG A 398 12.51 -3.58 -26.88
CA ARG A 398 13.76 -3.45 -27.64
C ARG A 398 14.78 -2.61 -26.86
N GLU A 399 14.41 -1.41 -26.43
CA GLU A 399 15.35 -0.50 -25.77
C GLU A 399 15.75 -0.98 -24.36
N MET A 400 14.81 -1.57 -23.63
CA MET A 400 15.07 -2.32 -22.40
C MET A 400 16.09 -3.46 -22.64
N ALA A 401 16.01 -4.17 -23.77
CA ALA A 401 16.97 -5.22 -24.13
C ALA A 401 18.37 -4.70 -24.52
N ARG A 402 18.48 -3.42 -24.91
CA ARG A 402 19.78 -2.76 -25.15
C ARG A 402 20.48 -2.47 -23.83
N VAL A 403 19.80 -1.81 -22.90
CA VAL A 403 20.41 -1.37 -21.62
C VAL A 403 20.61 -2.53 -20.64
N CYS A 404 19.75 -3.56 -20.68
CA CYS A 404 19.83 -4.72 -19.79
C CYS A 404 20.98 -5.69 -20.16
N ARG A 405 21.67 -6.26 -19.16
CA ARG A 405 22.77 -7.22 -19.36
C ARG A 405 22.31 -8.52 -20.02
N PRO A 406 22.93 -8.95 -21.15
CA PRO A 406 22.71 -10.27 -21.73
C PRO A 406 22.96 -11.41 -20.73
N GLY A 407 22.13 -12.45 -20.79
CA GLY A 407 22.25 -13.69 -20.02
C GLY A 407 21.82 -13.59 -18.54
N SER A 408 22.28 -12.58 -17.80
CA SER A 408 21.96 -12.40 -16.37
C SER A 408 20.73 -11.53 -16.12
N GLY A 409 20.47 -10.56 -16.99
CA GLY A 409 19.52 -9.48 -16.75
C GLY A 409 18.04 -9.91 -16.69
N LYS A 410 17.24 -9.13 -15.96
CA LYS A 410 15.83 -9.42 -15.67
C LYS A 410 14.94 -8.21 -15.99
N ALA A 411 13.69 -8.46 -16.38
CA ALA A 411 12.66 -7.42 -16.42
C ALA A 411 11.37 -7.89 -15.72
N VAL A 412 10.79 -7.05 -14.86
CA VAL A 412 9.47 -7.28 -14.23
C VAL A 412 8.52 -6.16 -14.63
N LEU A 413 7.61 -6.48 -15.54
CA LEU A 413 6.77 -5.51 -16.24
C LEU A 413 5.30 -5.74 -15.87
N LEU A 414 4.62 -4.71 -15.35
CA LEU A 414 3.19 -4.74 -15.07
C LEU A 414 2.40 -4.16 -16.26
N THR A 415 1.35 -4.87 -16.72
CA THR A 415 0.39 -4.32 -17.69
C THR A 415 -0.98 -5.01 -17.67
N GLN A 416 -2.06 -4.26 -17.93
CA GLN A 416 -3.38 -4.81 -18.25
C GLN A 416 -3.57 -5.17 -19.74
N ASP A 417 -2.69 -4.71 -20.64
CA ASP A 417 -2.84 -4.94 -22.09
C ASP A 417 -2.24 -6.29 -22.51
N LYS A 418 -2.86 -7.37 -22.01
CA LYS A 418 -2.42 -8.76 -22.19
C LYS A 418 -2.22 -9.13 -23.67
N LYS A 419 -3.08 -8.62 -24.58
CA LYS A 419 -3.03 -8.94 -26.01
C LYS A 419 -1.86 -8.24 -26.72
N CYS A 420 -1.66 -6.94 -26.46
CA CYS A 420 -0.51 -6.23 -27.00
C CYS A 420 0.80 -6.83 -26.48
N PHE A 421 0.90 -7.02 -25.15
CA PHE A 421 2.12 -7.50 -24.51
C PHE A 421 2.53 -8.91 -24.95
N ALA A 422 1.59 -9.85 -25.06
CA ALA A 422 1.91 -11.19 -25.54
C ALA A 422 2.53 -11.20 -26.95
N LYS A 423 2.01 -10.36 -27.87
CA LYS A 423 2.55 -10.22 -29.22
C LYS A 423 3.84 -9.39 -29.26
N ALA A 424 4.04 -8.43 -28.35
CA ALA A 424 5.30 -7.68 -28.24
C ALA A 424 6.45 -8.56 -27.71
N VAL A 425 6.21 -9.35 -26.65
CA VAL A 425 7.20 -10.33 -26.14
C VAL A 425 7.47 -11.43 -27.17
N SER A 426 6.44 -11.92 -27.88
CA SER A 426 6.62 -12.90 -28.97
C SER A 426 7.44 -12.34 -30.14
N GLN A 427 7.32 -11.04 -30.44
CA GLN A 427 8.17 -10.37 -31.44
C GLN A 427 9.61 -10.15 -30.97
N MET A 428 9.88 -10.15 -29.67
CA MET A 428 11.19 -9.91 -29.06
C MET A 428 11.83 -11.20 -28.52
N GLY A 429 11.46 -12.37 -29.06
CA GLY A 429 11.80 -13.68 -28.51
C GLY A 429 13.29 -14.00 -28.46
N GLY A 430 14.07 -13.52 -29.43
CA GLY A 430 15.53 -13.60 -29.44
C GLY A 430 16.21 -12.76 -28.34
N LEU A 431 15.52 -11.77 -27.79
CA LEU A 431 16.03 -10.86 -26.75
C LEU A 431 15.49 -11.17 -25.34
N TRP A 432 14.21 -11.59 -25.23
CA TRP A 432 13.51 -11.81 -23.97
C TRP A 432 12.84 -13.18 -23.89
N ARG A 433 13.14 -13.93 -22.82
CA ARG A 433 12.43 -15.16 -22.45
C ARG A 433 11.53 -14.91 -21.25
N LYS A 434 10.21 -15.02 -21.43
CA LYS A 434 9.23 -15.01 -20.33
C LYS A 434 9.46 -16.21 -19.41
N VAL A 435 9.59 -15.97 -18.11
CA VAL A 435 9.74 -17.00 -17.06
C VAL A 435 8.39 -17.35 -16.47
N LEU A 436 7.66 -16.36 -15.95
CA LEU A 436 6.35 -16.55 -15.31
C LEU A 436 5.45 -15.33 -15.48
N THR A 437 4.20 -15.44 -15.02
CA THR A 437 3.24 -14.34 -15.00
C THR A 437 2.40 -14.42 -13.73
N VAL A 438 2.48 -13.40 -12.88
CA VAL A 438 1.64 -13.27 -11.70
C VAL A 438 0.40 -12.46 -12.08
N TRP A 439 -0.80 -13.01 -11.85
CA TRP A 439 -2.06 -12.35 -12.14
C TRP A 439 -2.56 -11.55 -10.93
N VAL A 440 -2.63 -10.23 -11.09
CA VAL A 440 -2.87 -9.26 -10.01
C VAL A 440 -4.17 -8.48 -10.21
N ASN A 441 -4.66 -7.85 -9.14
CA ASN A 441 -5.78 -6.90 -9.18
C ASN A 441 -5.29 -5.49 -8.80
N VAL A 442 -5.25 -4.58 -9.76
CA VAL A 442 -4.77 -3.20 -9.58
C VAL A 442 -5.97 -2.24 -9.64
N GLY A 443 -6.62 -2.01 -8.50
CA GLY A 443 -7.78 -1.10 -8.41
C GLY A 443 -8.97 -1.52 -9.27
N GLY A 444 -9.30 -2.82 -9.27
CA GLY A 444 -10.33 -3.43 -10.14
C GLY A 444 -9.81 -3.84 -11.51
N LEU A 445 -8.57 -3.48 -11.87
CA LEU A 445 -7.96 -3.88 -13.14
C LEU A 445 -7.19 -5.19 -12.97
N HIS A 446 -7.80 -6.29 -13.43
CA HIS A 446 -7.13 -7.58 -13.54
C HIS A 446 -5.99 -7.51 -14.57
N ALA A 447 -4.74 -7.42 -14.09
CA ALA A 447 -3.52 -7.17 -14.85
C ALA A 447 -2.49 -8.29 -14.64
N GLY A 448 -1.43 -8.32 -15.43
CA GLY A 448 -0.33 -9.28 -15.29
C GLY A 448 0.99 -8.58 -14.94
N VAL A 449 1.69 -9.12 -13.95
CA VAL A 449 3.12 -8.86 -13.70
C VAL A 449 3.91 -9.96 -14.39
N TYR A 450 4.75 -9.59 -15.37
CA TYR A 450 5.48 -10.53 -16.22
C TYR A 450 6.97 -10.49 -15.88
N LEU A 451 7.52 -11.62 -15.43
CA LEU A 451 8.97 -11.78 -15.24
C LEU A 451 9.58 -12.30 -16.55
N LEU A 452 10.47 -11.51 -17.14
CA LEU A 452 11.30 -11.85 -18.29
C LEU A 452 12.77 -12.01 -17.84
N LYS A 453 13.49 -12.94 -18.45
CA LYS A 453 14.97 -12.98 -18.42
C LYS A 453 15.51 -12.55 -19.77
N ARG A 454 16.55 -11.72 -19.77
CA ARG A 454 17.31 -11.33 -20.95
C ARG A 454 18.05 -12.56 -21.48
N THR A 455 17.97 -12.81 -22.78
CA THR A 455 18.76 -13.88 -23.44
C THR A 455 20.24 -13.53 -23.45
N ALA A 456 21.11 -14.50 -23.74
CA ALA A 456 22.54 -14.24 -23.96
C ALA A 456 22.85 -13.54 -25.29
N ALA A 457 21.84 -13.27 -26.14
CA ALA A 457 22.03 -12.67 -27.44
C ALA A 457 22.50 -11.21 -27.32
N VAL A 458 23.61 -10.89 -28.00
CA VAL A 458 24.17 -9.54 -28.10
C VAL A 458 23.19 -8.63 -28.83
N PHE A 459 22.92 -7.45 -28.27
CA PHE A 459 22.04 -6.47 -28.89
C PHE A 459 22.66 -5.91 -30.17
N GLY A 460 21.88 -5.84 -31.25
CA GLY A 460 22.34 -5.44 -32.58
C GLY A 460 22.64 -6.62 -33.52
N GLN A 461 22.50 -7.86 -33.05
CA GLN A 461 22.84 -9.08 -33.82
C GLN A 461 21.64 -10.01 -34.09
N THR A 462 20.47 -9.75 -33.50
CA THR A 462 19.27 -10.59 -33.69
C THR A 462 18.42 -10.10 -34.87
N PRO A 463 17.60 -10.95 -35.53
CA PRO A 463 16.67 -10.50 -36.58
C PRO A 463 15.68 -9.42 -36.11
N GLU A 464 15.36 -9.40 -34.81
CA GLU A 464 14.61 -8.34 -34.14
C GLU A 464 15.34 -7.00 -34.12
N ASP A 465 16.67 -7.02 -34.15
CA ASP A 465 17.53 -5.84 -34.19
C ASP A 465 17.71 -5.26 -35.60
N VAL A 466 17.71 -6.11 -36.62
CA VAL A 466 18.00 -5.76 -38.02
C VAL A 466 16.78 -5.12 -38.74
N ARG A 467 15.66 -4.91 -38.04
CA ARG A 467 14.54 -4.10 -38.55
C ARG A 467 14.95 -2.64 -38.75
N GLN A 468 15.29 -2.30 -40.00
CA GLN A 468 15.31 -0.92 -40.48
C GLN A 468 14.00 -0.20 -40.12
N PRO A 469 14.03 1.11 -39.80
CA PRO A 469 12.83 1.88 -39.56
C PRO A 469 11.95 1.92 -40.82
N ARG A 470 10.68 1.51 -40.70
CA ARG A 470 9.66 1.67 -41.74
C ARG A 470 9.36 3.17 -41.96
N GLY A 471 10.18 3.82 -42.77
CA GLY A 471 10.10 5.26 -43.04
C GLY A 471 11.00 5.72 -44.19
N MET A 472 12.16 5.08 -44.40
CA MET A 472 12.93 5.27 -45.65
C MET A 472 12.47 4.26 -46.69
N ALA A 473 11.56 4.69 -47.56
CA ALA A 473 11.46 4.10 -48.89
C ALA A 473 12.69 4.56 -49.70
N GLU A 474 13.38 3.62 -50.34
CA GLU A 474 14.46 3.95 -51.27
C GLU A 474 13.89 4.78 -52.42
N LYS A 475 14.39 6.01 -52.59
CA LYS A 475 14.16 6.77 -53.81
C LYS A 475 15.14 6.26 -54.85
N ASP A 476 14.66 5.43 -55.76
CA ASP A 476 15.36 5.07 -57.01
C ASP A 476 15.94 6.34 -57.67
N PRO A 477 17.27 6.46 -57.82
CA PRO A 477 17.90 7.59 -58.51
C PRO A 477 17.98 7.33 -60.03
N MET A 478 16.92 6.77 -60.63
CA MET A 478 16.82 6.51 -62.07
C MET A 478 15.40 6.72 -62.60
N LYS A 479 15.32 7.32 -63.80
CA LYS A 479 14.14 7.95 -64.44
C LYS A 479 13.79 9.29 -63.77
N SER A 480 13.65 10.41 -64.50
CA SER A 480 13.77 10.60 -65.95
C SER A 480 14.09 12.06 -66.29
N PHE A 481 15.07 12.29 -67.17
CA PHE A 481 15.16 13.51 -67.96
C PHE A 481 14.54 13.27 -69.35
N PRO A 482 13.76 14.22 -69.90
CA PRO A 482 13.34 14.15 -71.31
C PRO A 482 14.52 14.46 -72.24
N PRO A 483 14.53 13.93 -73.48
CA PRO A 483 15.56 14.26 -74.46
C PRO A 483 15.41 15.72 -74.97
N PRO A 484 16.50 16.36 -75.42
CA PRO A 484 16.42 17.67 -76.06
C PRO A 484 15.74 17.56 -77.43
N LEU A 485 14.94 18.56 -77.78
CA LEU A 485 14.47 18.78 -79.15
C LEU A 485 15.65 19.15 -80.06
N GLN A 486 15.66 18.61 -81.28
CA GLN A 486 16.51 19.05 -82.38
C GLN A 486 15.63 19.63 -83.50
N SER A 487 16.24 20.51 -84.31
CA SER A 487 15.63 21.41 -85.32
C SER A 487 14.59 22.37 -84.75
#